data_AF-A0A067CR99-F1
#
_entry.id   AF-A0A067CR99-F1
#
_cell.length_a   1.000
_cell.length_b   1.000
_cell.length_c   1.000
_cell.angle_alpha   90.00
_cell.angle_beta   90.00
_cell.angle_gamma   90.00
#
_symmetry.space_group_name_H-M   'P 1'
#
loop_
_entity.id
_entity.type
_entity.pdbx_description
1 polymer ?
#
loop_
_entity_poly.entity_id
_entity_poly.type
_entity_poly.pdbx_seq_one_letter_code
_entity_poly.pdbx_strand_id
1 'polypeptide(L)'
;MDSPAKPAACESCHLDLPCDQDFFATFGLYVCRSCRYDSPAYVLLTKDAAKKRFLLPDSAFEDLPCLRRPNPKNERFAPLKLFLTKTCEATCIELFGSLEKMLVEKEQRERKRFEKAVSRTKSVVASYGKRKASLSTLSGATLFQAPKAKKAKPVEVAEHEHAYDTHEDQGDGLWVKACACGLRVTYHKL
;
A
#
# COMPACT_ATOMS: atom_id res chain seq x y z
N MET A 1 9.50 -48.97 -21.73
CA MET A 1 9.10 -47.71 -21.07
C MET A 1 10.14 -46.69 -21.46
N ASP A 2 9.92 -46.00 -22.58
CA ASP A 2 10.84 -44.97 -23.07
C ASP A 2 10.84 -43.80 -22.09
N SER A 3 11.92 -43.67 -21.32
CA SER A 3 12.20 -42.43 -20.60
C SER A 3 12.34 -41.32 -21.64
N PRO A 4 11.61 -40.19 -21.52
CA PRO A 4 11.76 -39.10 -22.46
C PRO A 4 13.23 -38.67 -22.48
N ALA A 5 13.84 -38.74 -23.67
CA ALA A 5 15.25 -38.41 -23.86
C ALA A 5 15.51 -37.01 -23.29
N LYS A 6 16.39 -36.94 -22.29
CA LYS A 6 16.79 -35.67 -21.67
C LYS A 6 17.39 -34.79 -22.78
N PRO A 7 16.84 -33.60 -23.06
CA PRO A 7 17.41 -32.73 -24.07
C PRO A 7 18.85 -32.36 -23.70
N ALA A 8 19.73 -32.32 -24.71
CA ALA A 8 21.15 -32.11 -24.51
C ALA A 8 21.52 -30.65 -24.25
N ALA A 9 20.66 -29.69 -24.59
CA ALA A 9 20.99 -28.27 -24.54
C ALA A 9 19.87 -27.43 -23.94
N CYS A 10 20.25 -26.36 -23.25
CA CYS A 10 19.33 -25.39 -22.67
C CYS A 10 18.45 -24.73 -23.74
N GLU A 11 17.14 -24.63 -23.52
CA GLU A 11 16.18 -24.05 -24.49
C GLU A 11 16.43 -22.56 -24.78
N SER A 12 17.09 -21.83 -23.88
CA SER A 12 17.26 -20.38 -23.99
C SER A 12 18.63 -19.95 -24.51
N CYS A 13 19.71 -20.65 -24.15
CA CYS A 13 21.06 -20.34 -24.65
C CYS A 13 21.63 -21.40 -25.61
N HIS A 14 20.95 -22.53 -25.79
CA HIS A 14 21.36 -23.64 -26.66
C HIS A 14 22.74 -24.25 -26.34
N LEU A 15 23.27 -23.97 -25.15
CA LEU A 15 24.51 -24.57 -24.65
C LEU A 15 24.21 -25.86 -23.88
N ASP A 16 25.14 -26.82 -23.95
CA ASP A 16 25.14 -28.04 -23.14
C ASP A 16 25.59 -27.71 -21.72
N LEU A 17 24.63 -27.26 -20.91
CA LEU A 17 24.84 -26.89 -19.51
C LEU A 17 23.90 -27.71 -18.60
N PRO A 18 24.31 -27.99 -17.36
CA PRO A 18 23.44 -28.64 -16.38
C PRO A 18 22.17 -27.80 -16.16
N CYS A 19 21.02 -28.41 -16.44
CA CYS A 19 19.70 -27.80 -16.26
C CYS A 19 19.01 -28.28 -14.99
N ASP A 20 18.04 -27.50 -14.55
CA ASP A 20 17.29 -27.74 -13.32
C ASP A 20 16.24 -28.83 -13.52
N GLN A 21 16.40 -29.95 -12.80
CA GLN A 21 15.51 -31.11 -12.91
C GLN A 21 14.10 -30.80 -12.42
N ASP A 22 13.95 -29.92 -11.42
CA ASP A 22 12.63 -29.53 -10.90
C ASP A 22 11.84 -28.77 -11.96
N PHE A 23 12.52 -27.92 -12.75
CA PHE A 23 11.89 -27.18 -13.84
C PHE A 23 11.44 -28.09 -14.97
N PHE A 24 12.27 -29.07 -15.33
CA PHE A 24 11.92 -30.05 -16.35
C PHE A 24 10.76 -30.93 -15.88
N ALA A 25 10.79 -31.44 -14.65
CA ALA A 25 9.74 -32.31 -14.12
C ALA A 25 8.40 -31.58 -13.93
N THR A 26 8.43 -30.31 -13.51
CA THR A 26 7.21 -29.55 -13.18
C THR A 26 6.62 -28.81 -14.38
N PHE A 27 7.47 -28.19 -15.20
CA PHE A 27 7.05 -27.31 -16.29
C PHE A 27 7.39 -27.86 -17.67
N GLY A 28 8.12 -28.97 -17.76
CA GLY A 28 8.59 -29.51 -19.04
C GLY A 28 9.68 -28.66 -19.69
N LEU A 29 10.32 -27.75 -18.93
CA LEU A 29 11.30 -26.79 -19.47
C LEU A 29 12.72 -27.17 -19.10
N TYR A 30 13.59 -27.27 -20.10
CA TYR A 30 15.01 -27.55 -19.91
C TYR A 30 15.84 -26.26 -19.96
N VAL A 31 16.05 -25.64 -18.79
CA VAL A 31 16.71 -24.34 -18.67
C VAL A 31 17.88 -24.43 -17.68
N CYS A 32 19.03 -23.88 -18.09
CA CYS A 32 20.23 -23.83 -17.25
C CYS A 32 20.07 -22.78 -16.14
N ARG A 33 20.88 -22.90 -15.09
CA ARG A 33 20.77 -22.03 -13.92
C ARG A 33 20.93 -20.55 -14.27
N SER A 34 21.86 -20.19 -15.15
CA SER A 34 22.09 -18.79 -15.55
C SER A 34 20.86 -18.19 -16.22
N CYS A 35 20.37 -18.83 -17.28
CA CYS A 35 19.23 -18.32 -18.03
C CYS A 35 17.94 -18.25 -17.21
N ARG A 36 17.78 -19.14 -16.22
CA ARG A 36 16.67 -19.07 -15.26
C ARG A 36 16.65 -17.75 -14.48
N TYR A 37 17.80 -17.21 -14.10
CA TYR A 37 17.89 -15.95 -13.34
C TYR A 37 17.98 -14.72 -14.24
N ASP A 38 18.51 -14.87 -15.46
CA ASP A 38 18.68 -13.75 -16.39
C ASP A 38 17.37 -13.34 -17.06
N SER A 39 16.44 -14.28 -17.28
CA SER A 39 15.19 -14.00 -17.98
C SER A 39 13.99 -13.86 -17.03
N PRO A 40 13.21 -12.76 -17.15
CA PRO A 40 12.01 -12.56 -16.32
C PRO A 40 10.92 -13.61 -16.58
N ALA A 41 10.93 -14.27 -17.75
CA ALA A 41 9.96 -15.30 -18.12
C ALA A 41 10.07 -16.55 -17.22
N TYR A 42 11.27 -16.84 -16.71
CA TYR A 42 11.51 -18.03 -15.87
C TYR A 42 11.40 -17.75 -14.36
N VAL A 43 11.05 -16.53 -13.98
CA VAL A 43 10.84 -16.17 -12.58
C VAL A 43 9.62 -16.92 -12.03
N LEU A 44 9.77 -17.46 -10.82
CA LEU A 44 8.69 -18.12 -10.10
C LEU A 44 7.92 -17.10 -9.25
N LEU A 45 6.60 -17.13 -9.33
CA LEU A 45 5.68 -16.26 -8.62
C LEU A 45 4.82 -17.07 -7.64
N THR A 46 4.53 -16.51 -6.47
CA THR A 46 3.52 -17.09 -5.58
C THR A 46 2.11 -16.92 -6.18
N LYS A 47 1.15 -17.74 -5.76
CA LYS A 47 -0.25 -17.63 -6.21
C LYS A 47 -0.77 -16.20 -6.12
N ASP A 48 -0.57 -15.53 -4.98
CA ASP A 48 -1.03 -14.17 -4.76
C ASP A 48 -0.34 -13.13 -5.65
N ALA A 49 0.97 -13.31 -5.91
CA ALA A 49 1.72 -12.45 -6.81
C ALA A 49 1.22 -12.58 -8.25
N ALA A 50 1.01 -13.82 -8.72
CA ALA A 50 0.48 -14.09 -10.05
C ALA A 50 -0.95 -13.53 -10.23
N LYS A 51 -1.84 -13.71 -9.24
CA LYS A 51 -3.19 -13.13 -9.25
C LYS A 51 -3.18 -11.60 -9.37
N LYS A 52 -2.30 -10.93 -8.63
CA LYS A 52 -2.19 -9.46 -8.67
C LYS A 52 -1.55 -8.96 -9.97
N ARG A 53 -0.58 -9.71 -10.52
CA ARG A 53 0.17 -9.31 -11.72
C ARG A 53 -0.62 -9.53 -13.00
N PHE A 54 -1.33 -10.66 -13.11
CA PHE A 54 -1.98 -11.11 -14.35
C PHE A 54 -3.51 -11.14 -14.28
N LEU A 55 -4.11 -10.71 -13.17
CA LEU A 55 -5.56 -10.70 -12.94
C LEU A 55 -6.24 -12.07 -13.13
N LEU A 56 -5.51 -13.16 -12.96
CA LEU A 56 -6.01 -14.52 -13.17
C LEU A 56 -7.04 -14.92 -12.09
N PRO A 57 -8.15 -15.58 -12.48
CA PRO A 57 -9.11 -16.14 -11.52
C PRO A 57 -8.52 -17.34 -10.77
N ASP A 58 -9.12 -17.71 -9.63
CA ASP A 58 -8.64 -18.86 -8.83
C ASP A 58 -8.68 -20.19 -9.59
N SER A 59 -9.69 -20.38 -10.45
CA SER A 59 -9.86 -21.58 -11.27
C SER A 59 -8.67 -21.81 -12.21
N ALA A 60 -8.09 -20.75 -12.78
CA ALA A 60 -6.94 -20.87 -13.67
C ALA A 60 -5.71 -21.48 -12.96
N PHE A 61 -5.59 -21.34 -11.63
CA PHE A 61 -4.46 -21.91 -10.88
C PHE A 61 -4.64 -23.38 -10.50
N GLU A 62 -5.79 -23.97 -10.78
CA GLU A 62 -6.02 -25.39 -10.52
C GLU A 62 -5.37 -26.25 -11.62
N ASP A 63 -5.43 -25.79 -12.87
CA ASP A 63 -4.88 -26.48 -14.04
C ASP A 63 -3.41 -26.14 -14.32
N LEU A 64 -2.89 -25.05 -13.74
CA LEU A 64 -1.52 -24.60 -14.00
C LEU A 64 -0.47 -25.45 -13.25
N PRO A 65 0.61 -25.88 -13.93
CA PRO A 65 1.73 -26.55 -13.27
C PRO A 65 2.34 -25.65 -12.20
N CYS A 66 2.66 -26.22 -11.03
CA CYS A 66 3.22 -25.48 -9.91
C CYS A 66 4.30 -26.27 -9.18
N LEU A 67 5.37 -25.57 -8.78
CA LEU A 67 6.40 -26.10 -7.92
C LEU A 67 5.98 -25.91 -6.45
N ARG A 68 6.05 -26.98 -5.66
CA ARG A 68 5.68 -26.95 -4.25
C ARG A 68 6.93 -26.87 -3.37
N ARG A 69 6.95 -25.90 -2.45
CA ARG A 69 8.04 -25.72 -1.48
C ARG A 69 7.48 -25.64 -0.06
N PRO A 70 8.26 -26.00 0.97
CA PRO A 70 7.85 -25.80 2.36
C PRO A 70 7.51 -24.33 2.58
N ASN A 71 6.48 -24.07 3.36
CA ASN A 71 6.01 -22.71 3.57
C ASN A 71 7.01 -21.95 4.46
N PRO A 72 7.58 -20.82 4.00
CA PRO A 72 8.64 -20.12 4.72
C PRO A 72 8.19 -19.55 6.07
N LYS A 73 6.87 -19.36 6.27
CA LYS A 73 6.32 -18.88 7.54
C LYS A 73 6.25 -19.99 8.59
N ASN A 74 5.85 -21.19 8.18
CA ASN A 74 5.78 -22.37 9.03
C ASN A 74 5.61 -23.60 8.14
N GLU A 75 6.51 -24.57 8.29
CA GLU A 75 6.50 -25.83 7.53
C GLU A 75 5.20 -26.64 7.70
N ARG A 76 4.51 -26.50 8.84
CA ARG A 76 3.22 -27.17 9.09
C ARG A 76 2.05 -26.59 8.27
N PHE A 77 2.21 -25.39 7.71
CA PHE A 77 1.17 -24.81 6.87
C PHE A 77 1.13 -25.45 5.49
N ALA A 78 0.06 -25.19 4.75
CA ALA A 78 -0.05 -25.64 3.37
C ALA A 78 1.19 -25.23 2.55
N PRO A 79 1.76 -26.13 1.73
CA PRO A 79 2.98 -25.88 0.98
C PRO A 79 2.79 -24.70 0.03
N LEU A 80 3.86 -23.91 -0.12
CA LEU A 80 3.89 -22.76 -1.01
C LEU A 80 3.84 -23.25 -2.46
N LYS A 81 2.83 -22.78 -3.21
CA LYS A 81 2.72 -23.00 -4.65
C LYS A 81 3.42 -21.86 -5.41
N LEU A 82 4.37 -22.25 -6.25
CA LEU A 82 5.14 -21.37 -7.11
C LEU A 82 4.79 -21.65 -8.58
N PHE A 83 4.37 -20.62 -9.30
CA PHE A 83 3.96 -20.67 -10.70
C PHE A 83 5.00 -19.98 -11.57
N LEU A 84 5.20 -20.46 -12.79
CA LEU A 84 6.15 -19.85 -13.72
C LEU A 84 5.54 -18.59 -14.36
N THR A 85 6.32 -17.51 -14.45
CA THR A 85 5.85 -16.27 -15.07
C THR A 85 5.39 -16.49 -16.51
N LYS A 86 6.17 -17.24 -17.32
CA LYS A 86 5.82 -17.61 -18.71
C LYS A 86 4.46 -18.32 -18.83
N THR A 87 4.11 -19.24 -17.93
CA THR A 87 2.82 -19.95 -17.98
C THR A 87 1.67 -19.06 -17.54
N CYS A 88 1.89 -18.19 -16.54
CA CYS A 88 0.90 -17.19 -16.14
C CYS A 88 0.66 -16.15 -17.25
N GLU A 89 1.68 -15.75 -17.99
CA GLU A 89 1.55 -14.84 -19.14
C GLU A 89 0.74 -15.48 -20.26
N ALA A 90 1.02 -16.73 -20.62
CA ALA A 90 0.26 -17.46 -21.65
C ALA A 90 -1.23 -17.55 -21.29
N THR A 91 -1.56 -17.98 -20.07
CA THR A 91 -2.95 -18.05 -19.60
C THR A 91 -3.64 -16.68 -19.50
N CYS A 92 -2.88 -15.64 -19.15
CA CYS A 92 -3.38 -14.27 -19.18
C CYS A 92 -3.77 -13.84 -20.60
N ILE A 93 -2.93 -14.16 -21.57
CA ILE A 93 -3.18 -13.87 -22.99
C ILE A 93 -4.40 -14.68 -23.48
N GLU A 94 -4.58 -15.93 -23.07
CA GLU A 94 -5.76 -16.72 -23.41
C GLU A 94 -7.06 -16.10 -22.86
N LEU A 95 -7.03 -15.57 -21.63
CA LEU A 95 -8.21 -14.99 -20.97
C LEU A 95 -8.55 -13.57 -21.46
N PHE A 96 -7.55 -12.71 -21.63
CA PHE A 96 -7.75 -11.30 -21.97
C PHE A 96 -7.49 -10.99 -23.45
N GLY A 97 -6.96 -11.95 -24.21
CA GLY A 97 -6.52 -11.82 -25.60
C GLY A 97 -5.16 -11.13 -25.79
N SER A 98 -4.71 -10.31 -24.83
CA SER A 98 -3.41 -9.64 -24.86
C SER A 98 -3.04 -9.10 -23.47
N LEU A 99 -1.74 -8.91 -23.22
CA LEU A 99 -1.28 -8.28 -21.99
C LEU A 99 -1.71 -6.81 -21.87
N GLU A 100 -1.81 -6.10 -22.99
CA GLU A 100 -2.28 -4.70 -23.02
C GLU A 100 -3.72 -4.56 -22.52
N LYS A 101 -4.63 -5.44 -23.00
CA LYS A 101 -6.02 -5.47 -22.52
C LYS A 101 -6.11 -5.75 -21.01
N MET A 102 -5.25 -6.64 -20.50
CA MET A 102 -5.18 -6.90 -19.05
C MET A 102 -4.73 -5.66 -18.28
N LEU A 103 -3.73 -4.91 -18.77
CA LEU A 103 -3.27 -3.67 -18.13
C LEU A 103 -4.35 -2.60 -18.11
N VAL A 104 -5.08 -2.41 -19.21
CA VAL A 104 -6.23 -1.49 -19.27
C VAL A 104 -7.31 -1.90 -18.26
N GLU A 105 -7.67 -3.18 -18.19
CA GLU A 105 -8.62 -3.70 -17.21
C GLU A 105 -8.14 -3.47 -15.76
N LYS A 106 -6.84 -3.64 -15.51
CA LYS A 106 -6.22 -3.37 -14.21
C LYS A 106 -6.38 -1.91 -13.79
N GLU A 107 -6.05 -0.99 -14.69
CA GLU A 107 -6.20 0.45 -14.44
C GLU A 107 -7.67 0.82 -14.18
N GLN A 108 -8.61 0.25 -14.94
CA GLN A 108 -10.04 0.46 -14.70
C GLN A 108 -10.48 -0.03 -13.32
N ARG A 109 -9.99 -1.18 -12.87
CA ARG A 109 -10.28 -1.72 -11.52
C ARG A 109 -9.68 -0.83 -10.43
N GLU A 110 -8.48 -0.30 -10.63
CA GLU A 110 -7.82 0.62 -9.69
C GLU A 110 -8.56 1.95 -9.60
N ARG A 111 -8.95 2.54 -10.74
CA ARG A 111 -9.77 3.76 -10.77
C ARG A 111 -11.09 3.59 -10.03
N LYS A 112 -11.83 2.51 -10.31
CA LYS A 112 -13.11 2.20 -9.61
C LYS A 112 -12.91 2.01 -8.10
N ARG A 113 -11.80 1.42 -7.66
CA ARG A 113 -11.47 1.27 -6.23
C ARG A 113 -11.16 2.63 -5.59
N PHE A 114 -10.40 3.47 -6.28
CA PHE A 114 -10.08 4.82 -5.83
C PHE A 114 -11.34 5.68 -5.69
N GLU A 115 -12.22 5.70 -6.69
CA GLU A 115 -13.49 6.44 -6.65
C GLU A 115 -14.37 6.01 -5.47
N LYS A 116 -14.47 4.71 -5.22
CA LYS A 116 -15.20 4.16 -4.05
C LYS A 116 -14.56 4.53 -2.72
N ALA A 117 -13.22 4.62 -2.66
CA ALA A 117 -12.53 5.05 -1.46
C ALA A 117 -12.78 6.55 -1.21
N VAL A 118 -12.68 7.38 -2.24
CA VAL A 118 -12.96 8.81 -2.15
C VAL A 118 -14.40 9.08 -1.74
N SER A 119 -15.39 8.38 -2.31
CA SER A 119 -16.80 8.55 -1.93
C SER A 119 -17.05 8.18 -0.47
N ARG A 120 -16.43 7.10 0.03
CA ARG A 120 -16.47 6.73 1.45
C ARG A 120 -15.86 7.82 2.32
N THR A 121 -14.67 8.31 2.01
CA THR A 121 -14.04 9.39 2.80
C THR A 121 -14.90 10.66 2.82
N LYS A 122 -15.46 11.07 1.67
CA LYS A 122 -16.39 12.20 1.60
C LYS A 122 -17.61 12.01 2.50
N SER A 123 -18.19 10.82 2.52
CA SER A 123 -19.36 10.51 3.37
C SER A 123 -19.02 10.55 4.87
N VAL A 124 -17.81 10.09 5.25
CA VAL A 124 -17.32 10.10 6.63
C VAL A 124 -17.07 11.54 7.10
N VAL A 125 -16.40 12.36 6.28
CA VAL A 125 -16.13 13.77 6.58
C VAL A 125 -17.44 14.55 6.70
N ALA A 126 -18.39 14.36 5.78
CA ALA A 126 -19.70 14.99 5.84
C ALA A 126 -20.46 14.61 7.12
N SER A 127 -20.43 13.34 7.52
CA SER A 127 -21.06 12.86 8.75
C SER A 127 -20.39 13.42 10.01
N TYR A 128 -19.06 13.57 9.99
CA TYR A 128 -18.33 14.23 11.09
C TYR A 128 -18.66 15.73 11.19
N GLY A 129 -18.74 16.44 10.07
CA GLY A 129 -19.18 17.84 10.02
C GLY A 129 -20.58 18.04 10.59
N LYS A 130 -21.53 17.17 10.22
CA LYS A 130 -22.90 17.18 10.79
C LYS A 130 -22.91 16.95 12.30
N ARG A 131 -22.10 16.00 12.80
CA ARG A 131 -21.97 15.75 14.25
C ARG A 131 -21.38 16.94 15.01
N LYS A 132 -20.40 17.63 14.43
CA LYS A 132 -19.82 18.85 15.02
C LYS A 132 -20.85 19.98 15.07
N ALA A 133 -21.63 20.16 14.01
CA ALA A 133 -22.71 21.15 13.96
C ALA A 133 -23.87 20.82 14.91
N SER A 134 -24.25 19.55 15.07
CA SER A 134 -25.25 19.16 16.06
C SER A 134 -24.75 19.33 17.49
N LEU A 135 -23.46 19.03 17.75
CA LEU A 135 -22.83 19.24 19.05
C LEU A 135 -22.76 20.73 19.42
N SER A 136 -22.43 21.61 18.46
CA SER A 136 -22.44 23.06 18.69
C SER A 136 -23.85 23.60 18.98
N THR A 137 -24.87 23.01 18.35
CA THR A 137 -26.28 23.37 18.57
C THR A 137 -26.77 22.89 19.94
N LEU A 138 -26.37 21.69 20.37
CA LEU A 138 -26.67 21.13 21.69
C LEU A 138 -25.95 21.87 22.83
N SER A 139 -24.71 22.31 22.63
CA SER A 139 -24.02 23.20 23.58
C SER A 139 -24.64 24.60 23.67
N GLY A 140 -25.47 24.99 22.70
CA GLY A 140 -26.30 26.20 22.76
C GLY A 140 -27.68 26.00 23.41
N ALA A 141 -28.08 24.75 23.71
CA ALA A 141 -29.44 24.41 24.16
C ALA A 141 -29.55 24.03 25.64
N THR A 142 -28.44 23.99 26.40
CA THR A 142 -28.54 23.95 27.86
C THR A 142 -28.84 25.35 28.39
N LEU A 143 -29.96 25.43 29.11
CA LEU A 143 -30.40 26.49 30.00
C LEU A 143 -29.24 27.00 30.88
N PHE A 144 -28.43 27.92 30.37
CA PHE A 144 -27.66 28.83 31.20
C PHE A 144 -28.30 30.20 30.96
N GLN A 145 -28.97 30.71 31.98
CA GLN A 145 -29.19 32.14 32.08
C GLN A 145 -27.83 32.78 31.87
N ALA A 146 -27.63 33.41 30.72
CA ALA A 146 -26.45 34.20 30.47
C ALA A 146 -26.37 35.20 31.63
N PRO A 147 -25.31 35.21 32.47
CA PRO A 147 -25.06 36.38 33.28
C PRO A 147 -24.99 37.52 32.27
N LYS A 148 -25.81 38.57 32.47
CA LYS A 148 -25.91 39.71 31.56
C LYS A 148 -24.52 40.02 31.07
N ALA A 149 -24.29 39.82 29.77
CA ALA A 149 -23.03 40.13 29.16
C ALA A 149 -22.77 41.61 29.47
N LYS A 150 -21.90 41.88 30.45
CA LYS A 150 -21.22 43.16 30.51
C LYS A 150 -20.62 43.27 29.13
N LYS A 151 -21.09 44.22 28.31
CA LYS A 151 -20.51 44.50 27.01
C LYS A 151 -19.00 44.51 27.23
N ALA A 152 -18.31 43.44 26.82
CA ALA A 152 -16.87 43.46 26.79
C ALA A 152 -16.59 44.59 25.81
N LYS A 153 -15.98 45.67 26.31
CA LYS A 153 -15.54 46.75 25.45
C LYS A 153 -14.75 46.09 24.32
N PRO A 154 -14.98 46.47 23.04
CA PRO A 154 -14.12 46.02 21.97
C PRO A 154 -12.70 46.38 22.42
N VAL A 155 -11.87 45.36 22.67
CA VAL A 155 -10.44 45.60 22.80
C VAL A 155 -10.03 45.87 21.37
N GLU A 156 -9.80 47.13 21.05
CA GLU A 156 -9.15 47.51 19.81
C GLU A 156 -7.79 46.85 19.82
N VAL A 157 -7.68 45.71 19.13
CA VAL A 157 -6.41 45.05 18.92
C VAL A 157 -5.72 45.87 17.84
N ALA A 158 -5.00 46.91 18.27
CA ALA A 158 -4.01 47.54 17.44
C ALA A 158 -3.06 46.43 16.97
N GLU A 159 -3.04 46.18 15.66
CA GLU A 159 -2.01 45.38 15.01
C GLU A 159 -0.67 46.01 15.40
N HIS A 160 0.04 45.39 16.34
CA HIS A 160 1.35 45.83 16.78
C HIS A 160 2.29 44.65 16.68
N GLU A 161 3.54 44.95 16.35
CA GLU A 161 4.57 43.94 16.30
C GLU A 161 4.99 43.58 17.73
N HIS A 162 5.02 42.29 18.06
CA HIS A 162 5.31 41.84 19.41
C HIS A 162 6.80 42.01 19.74
N ALA A 163 7.14 43.10 20.40
CA ALA A 163 8.41 43.29 21.08
C ALA A 163 8.39 42.53 22.42
N TYR A 164 9.43 41.74 22.68
CA TYR A 164 9.57 40.92 23.88
C TYR A 164 10.80 41.39 24.65
N ASP A 165 10.64 42.40 25.49
CA ASP A 165 11.75 43.04 26.19
C ASP A 165 12.11 42.36 27.52
N THR A 166 11.21 41.52 28.06
CA THR A 166 11.43 40.82 29.33
C THR A 166 11.49 39.30 29.15
N HIS A 167 12.54 38.71 29.72
CA HIS A 167 12.82 37.28 29.72
C HIS A 167 12.95 36.80 31.17
N GLU A 168 12.02 35.95 31.59
CA GLU A 168 12.00 35.37 32.92
C GLU A 168 12.38 33.88 32.84
N ASP A 169 13.35 33.47 33.65
CA ASP A 169 13.73 32.05 33.77
C ASP A 169 12.77 31.36 34.73
N GLN A 170 12.08 30.31 34.27
CA GLN A 170 11.21 29.49 35.10
C GLN A 170 11.89 28.25 35.67
N GLY A 171 13.19 28.07 35.43
CA GLY A 171 13.92 26.86 35.77
C GLY A 171 13.73 25.76 34.74
N ASP A 172 14.54 24.70 34.86
CA ASP A 172 14.58 23.54 33.93
C ASP A 172 14.90 23.90 32.47
N GLY A 173 15.65 24.98 32.22
CA GLY A 173 16.05 25.42 30.87
C GLY A 173 14.94 26.11 30.07
N LEU A 174 13.77 26.33 30.69
CA LEU A 174 12.60 26.93 30.09
C LEU A 174 12.52 28.43 30.41
N TRP A 175 12.59 29.24 29.37
CA TRP A 175 12.53 30.69 29.44
C TRP A 175 11.18 31.18 28.91
N VAL A 176 10.62 32.19 29.56
CA VAL A 176 9.36 32.82 29.16
C VAL A 176 9.63 34.25 28.75
N LYS A 177 9.21 34.60 27.53
CA LYS A 177 9.20 35.99 27.05
C LYS A 177 7.78 36.53 27.03
N ALA A 178 7.59 37.74 27.54
CA ALA A 178 6.29 38.39 27.64
C ALA A 178 6.25 39.71 26.85
N CYS A 179 5.15 39.96 26.16
CA CYS A 179 4.88 41.23 25.49
C CYS A 179 3.91 42.07 26.36
N ALA A 180 4.00 43.40 26.29
CA ALA A 180 3.14 44.32 27.04
C ALA A 180 1.63 44.15 26.72
N CYS A 181 1.29 43.53 25.59
CA CYS A 181 -0.08 43.18 25.23
C CYS A 181 -0.62 41.94 25.97
N GLY A 182 0.18 41.30 26.82
CA GLY A 182 -0.19 40.12 27.60
C GLY A 182 0.11 38.77 26.92
N LEU A 183 0.70 38.76 25.72
CA LEU A 183 1.13 37.53 25.06
C LEU A 183 2.40 36.99 25.74
N ARG A 184 2.39 35.70 26.11
CA ARG A 184 3.53 35.01 26.74
C ARG A 184 3.93 33.80 25.90
N VAL A 185 5.22 33.66 25.60
CA VAL A 185 5.76 32.57 24.80
C VAL A 185 6.88 31.88 25.58
N THR A 186 6.76 30.57 25.76
CA THR A 186 7.79 29.74 26.40
C THR A 186 8.73 29.16 25.35
N TYR A 187 10.04 29.16 25.61
CA TYR A 187 11.06 28.60 24.72
C TYR A 187 12.23 28.03 25.50
N HIS A 188 12.97 27.11 24.88
CA HIS A 188 14.15 26.51 25.48
C HIS A 188 15.40 27.24 24.98
N LYS A 189 16.27 27.69 25.89
CA LYS A 189 17.51 28.37 25.51
C LYS A 189 18.62 27.31 25.43
N LEU A 190 19.16 27.10 24.23
CA LEU A 190 20.33 26.25 23.98
C LEU A 190 21.60 26.90 24.56
#